data_AF-A0A920NY08-F1
#
_entry.id   AF-A0A920NY08-F1
#
_cell.length_a   1.000
_cell.length_b   1.000
_cell.length_c   1.000
_cell.angle_alpha   90.00
_cell.angle_beta   90.00
_cell.angle_gamma   90.00
#
_symmetry.space_group_name_H-M   'P 1'
#
loop_
_entity.id
_entity.type
_entity.pdbx_description
1 polymer ?
#
loop_
_entity_poly.entity_id
_entity_poly.type
_entity_poly.pdbx_seq_one_letter_code
_entity_poly.pdbx_strand_id
1 'polypeptide(L)' 'MEKNITKVKILGQEYKISCPPEESDQVKDAAKFFDKRLKEIRQNTKFDESKAAIIAGLNISNDY' A
#
# COMPACT_ATOMS: atom_id res chain seq x y z
N MET A 1 -24.03 -4.52 -6.02
CA MET A 1 -22.56 -4.69 -6.04
C MET A 1 -22.15 -5.16 -4.66
N GLU A 2 -21.82 -6.44 -4.51
CA GLU A 2 -21.35 -7.00 -3.25
C GLU A 2 -19.92 -6.50 -2.99
N LYS A 3 -19.74 -5.69 -1.95
CA LYS A 3 -18.40 -5.26 -1.51
C LYS A 3 -17.78 -6.40 -0.71
N ASN A 4 -16.69 -6.96 -1.19
CA ASN A 4 -15.91 -7.95 -0.46
C ASN A 4 -14.83 -7.23 0.38
N ILE A 5 -14.32 -7.90 1.42
CA ILE A 5 -13.25 -7.36 2.26
C ILE A 5 -11.95 -8.05 1.84
N THR A 6 -11.11 -7.33 1.12
CA THR A 6 -9.77 -7.77 0.77
C THR A 6 -8.80 -7.42 1.89
N LYS A 7 -8.12 -8.42 2.42
CA LYS A 7 -7.06 -8.24 3.42
C LYS A 7 -5.73 -8.07 2.72
N VAL A 8 -5.00 -7.02 3.06
CA VAL A 8 -3.65 -6.76 2.56
C VAL A 8 -2.70 -6.49 3.71
N LYS A 9 -1.40 -6.69 3.49
CA LYS A 9 -0.36 -6.49 4.50
C LYS A 9 0.66 -5.48 3.98
N ILE A 10 0.84 -4.40 4.72
CA ILE A 10 1.76 -3.30 4.40
C ILE A 10 2.60 -3.04 5.64
N LEU A 11 3.93 -3.06 5.51
CA LEU A 11 4.91 -2.87 6.58
C LEU A 11 4.72 -3.80 7.79
N GLY A 12 4.15 -4.98 7.57
CA GLY A 12 3.87 -5.92 8.64
C GLY A 12 2.50 -5.74 9.29
N GLN A 13 1.78 -4.65 9.00
CA GLN A 13 0.45 -4.37 9.50
C GLN A 13 -0.62 -4.83 8.52
N GLU A 14 -1.69 -5.46 9.03
CA GLU A 14 -2.83 -5.90 8.21
C GLU A 14 -3.88 -4.80 8.05
N TYR A 15 -4.32 -4.60 6.82
CA TYR A 15 -5.35 -3.65 6.45
C TYR A 15 -6.49 -4.37 5.74
N LYS A 16 -7.73 -3.94 6.04
CA LYS A 16 -8.95 -4.46 5.43
C LYS A 16 -9.50 -3.41 4.48
N ILE A 17 -9.52 -3.71 3.20
CA ILE A 17 -9.99 -2.82 2.15
C ILE A 17 -11.30 -3.37 1.60
N SER A 18 -12.35 -2.56 1.65
CA SER A 18 -13.63 -2.91 1.06
C SER A 18 -13.60 -2.61 -0.44
N CYS A 19 -13.50 -3.64 -1.27
CA CYS A 19 -13.50 -3.54 -2.72
C CYS A 19 -14.37 -4.64 -3.34
N PRO A 20 -14.89 -4.46 -4.56
CA PRO A 20 -15.56 -5.55 -5.26
C PRO A 20 -14.59 -6.71 -5.54
N PRO A 21 -15.09 -7.94 -5.66
CA PRO A 21 -14.25 -9.14 -5.80
C PRO A 21 -13.36 -9.10 -7.06
N GLU A 22 -13.84 -8.47 -8.13
CA GLU A 22 -13.08 -8.26 -9.38
C GLU A 22 -11.82 -7.38 -9.19
N GLU A 23 -11.86 -6.45 -8.23
CA GLU A 23 -10.72 -5.57 -7.92
C GLU A 23 -9.85 -6.12 -6.78
N SER A 24 -10.21 -7.26 -6.16
CA SER A 24 -9.48 -7.83 -5.03
C SER A 24 -8.00 -8.08 -5.36
N ASP A 25 -7.72 -8.64 -6.55
CA ASP A 25 -6.35 -8.88 -6.98
C ASP A 25 -5.59 -7.60 -7.28
N GLN A 26 -6.23 -6.61 -7.89
CA GLN A 26 -5.63 -5.28 -8.12
C GLN A 26 -5.27 -4.60 -6.79
N VAL A 27 -6.15 -4.67 -5.79
CA VAL A 27 -5.91 -4.12 -4.45
C VAL A 27 -4.75 -4.82 -3.75
N LYS A 28 -4.63 -6.15 -3.89
CA LYS A 28 -3.49 -6.90 -3.36
C LYS A 28 -2.19 -6.50 -4.05
N ASP A 29 -2.22 -6.31 -5.36
CA ASP A 29 -1.04 -5.92 -6.14
C ASP A 29 -0.60 -4.49 -5.79
N ALA A 30 -1.54 -3.54 -5.73
CA ALA A 30 -1.30 -2.18 -5.27
C ALA A 30 -0.71 -2.14 -3.86
N ALA A 31 -1.22 -2.96 -2.94
CA ALA A 31 -0.69 -3.04 -1.58
C ALA A 31 0.74 -3.61 -1.53
N LYS A 32 1.05 -4.64 -2.35
CA LYS A 32 2.43 -5.16 -2.47
C LYS A 32 3.38 -4.12 -3.06
N PHE A 33 2.94 -3.40 -4.08
CA PHE A 33 3.73 -2.34 -4.70
C PHE A 33 4.01 -1.21 -3.70
N PHE A 34 2.99 -0.77 -2.98
CA PHE A 34 3.10 0.23 -1.92
C PHE A 34 4.04 -0.21 -0.80
N ASP A 35 3.93 -1.46 -0.32
CA ASP A 35 4.84 -2.05 0.69
C ASP A 35 6.30 -2.05 0.23
N LYS A 36 6.55 -2.44 -1.02
CA LYS A 36 7.90 -2.43 -1.60
C LYS A 36 8.47 -1.00 -1.63
N ARG A 37 7.70 -0.03 -2.11
CA ARG A 37 8.14 1.37 -2.21
C ARG A 37 8.42 1.97 -0.83
N LEU A 38 7.58 1.66 0.14
CA LEU A 38 7.75 2.01 1.54
C LEU A 38 9.06 1.49 2.12
N LYS A 39 9.39 0.21 1.86
CA LYS A 39 10.65 -0.39 2.30
C LYS A 39 11.86 0.27 1.65
N GLU A 40 11.81 0.59 0.36
CA GLU A 40 12.89 1.30 -0.33
C GLU A 40 13.15 2.69 0.27
N ILE A 41 12.10 3.44 0.55
CA ILE A 41 12.20 4.79 1.14
C ILE A 41 12.70 4.72 2.59
N ARG A 42 12.24 3.74 3.37
CA ARG A 42 12.70 3.50 4.73
C ARG A 42 14.17 3.06 4.79
N GLN A 43 14.65 2.32 3.79
CA GLN A 43 16.07 1.96 3.71
C GLN A 43 16.96 3.16 3.36
N ASN A 44 16.48 4.06 2.51
CA ASN A 44 17.24 5.24 2.09
C ASN A 44 17.18 6.41 3.09
N THR A 45 16.24 6.38 4.04
CA THR A 45 16.02 7.53 4.92
C THR A 45 15.71 7.14 6.35
N LYS A 46 16.30 7.86 7.32
CA LYS A 46 16.00 7.76 8.77
C LYS A 46 14.61 8.31 9.14
N PHE A 47 13.61 8.16 8.28
CA PHE A 47 12.27 8.65 8.55
C PHE A 47 11.46 7.63 9.37
N ASP A 48 10.63 8.16 10.25
CA ASP A 48 9.57 7.40 10.90
C ASP A 48 8.62 6.79 9.87
N GLU A 49 8.00 5.68 10.24
CA GLU A 49 7.16 4.87 9.37
C GLU A 49 6.03 5.67 8.70
N SER A 50 5.40 6.58 9.45
CA SER A 50 4.36 7.47 8.96
C SER A 50 4.85 8.43 7.87
N LYS A 51 6.07 8.96 7.98
CA LYS A 51 6.66 9.85 6.96
C LYS A 51 7.04 9.07 5.71
N ALA A 52 7.60 7.88 5.87
CA ALA A 52 7.87 7.00 4.74
C ALA A 52 6.59 6.69 3.96
N ALA A 53 5.46 6.42 4.64
CA ALA A 53 4.17 6.14 4.00
C ALA A 53 3.63 7.31 3.17
N ILE A 54 3.73 8.53 3.72
CA ILE A 54 3.34 9.76 3.00
C ILE A 54 4.21 9.95 1.76
N ILE A 55 5.54 9.80 1.88
CA ILE A 55 6.47 9.97 0.75
C ILE A 55 6.26 8.88 -0.29
N ALA A 56 6.01 7.64 0.12
CA ALA A 56 5.71 6.53 -0.78
C ALA A 56 4.41 6.80 -1.56
N GLY A 57 3.36 7.22 -0.86
CA GLY A 57 2.08 7.59 -1.48
C GLY A 57 2.25 8.72 -2.48
N LEU A 58 2.95 9.79 -2.10
CA LEU A 58 3.25 10.93 -2.99
C LEU A 58 4.07 10.52 -4.21
N ASN A 59 5.12 9.69 -4.04
CA ASN A 59 5.92 9.21 -5.17
C ASN A 59 5.06 8.39 -6.14
N ILE A 60 4.20 7.51 -5.63
CA ILE A 60 3.33 6.67 -6.46
C ILE A 60 2.28 7.53 -7.18
N SER A 61 1.72 8.54 -6.51
CA SER A 61 0.77 9.47 -7.13
C SER A 61 1.42 10.44 -8.13
N ASN A 62 2.70 10.78 -7.98
CA ASN A 62 3.43 11.64 -8.91
C ASN A 62 3.93 10.88 -10.15
N ASP A 63 4.05 9.56 -10.08
CA ASP A 63 4.40 8.69 -11.22
C ASP A 63 3.16 8.39 -12.10
N TYR A 64 1.99 8.92 -11.73
CA TYR A 64 0.69 8.75 -12.41
C TYR A 64 0.26 9.96 -13.22
#